data_AF-A0A372R354-F1
#
_entry.id   AF-A0A372R354-F1
#
_cell.length_a   1.000
_cell.length_b   1.000
_cell.length_c   1.000
_cell.angle_alpha   90.00
_cell.angle_beta   90.00
_cell.angle_gamma   90.00
#
_symmetry.space_group_name_H-M   'P 1'
#
loop_
_entity.id
_entity.type
_entity.pdbx_description
1 polymer ?
#
loop_
_entity_poly.entity_id
_entity_poly.type
_entity_poly.pdbx_seq_one_letter_code
_entity_poly.pdbx_strand_id
1 'polypeptide(L)'
;MTMIVTVSDLQEKFKGNVIRLQADAKSEFDKQVGETKEKIADLDEDAIDEFVRNKFKTLNEMFLERSKQMEEYVLSKKPKKPEKTPNETNEEYENKYKEYMAAYGLYREFISWSMSVIYKLMNWLDELFNEIIRFFKNLWNWIKAKVQDIVTNVRNFVAKIAEKFS
;
A
#
# COMPACT_ATOMS: atom_id res chain seq x y z
N MET A 1 28.18 26.59 -6.25
CA MET A 1 27.20 26.92 -5.20
C MET A 1 26.60 25.61 -4.72
N THR A 2 27.11 25.07 -3.63
CA THR A 2 26.68 23.76 -3.11
C THR A 2 25.40 23.96 -2.32
N MET A 3 24.25 23.50 -2.84
CA MET A 3 23.00 23.50 -2.07
C MET A 3 23.22 22.65 -0.81
N ILE A 4 23.10 23.27 0.36
CA ILE A 4 23.05 22.56 1.64
C ILE A 4 21.71 21.84 1.65
N VAL A 5 21.74 20.52 1.43
CA VAL A 5 20.54 19.67 1.54
C VAL A 5 20.11 19.67 3.01
N THR A 6 18.91 20.16 3.27
CA THR A 6 18.33 20.17 4.61
C THR A 6 17.50 18.92 4.87
N VAL A 7 17.24 18.61 6.15
CA VAL A 7 16.29 17.55 6.53
C VAL A 7 14.91 17.82 5.92
N SER A 8 14.50 19.09 5.82
CA SER A 8 13.22 19.49 5.21
C SER A 8 13.13 19.07 3.74
N ASP A 9 14.18 19.29 2.96
CA ASP A 9 14.20 18.91 1.53
C ASP A 9 14.09 17.39 1.33
N LEU A 10 14.69 16.62 2.24
CA LEU A 10 14.61 15.15 2.24
C LEU A 10 13.20 14.67 2.61
N GLN A 11 12.58 15.33 3.60
CA GLN A 11 11.23 15.03 4.04
C GLN A 11 10.19 15.30 2.94
N GLU A 12 10.30 16.41 2.19
CA GLU A 12 9.35 16.73 1.13
C GLU A 12 9.29 15.66 0.02
N LYS A 13 10.46 15.22 -0.46
CA LYS A 13 10.52 14.17 -1.49
C LYS A 13 9.95 12.85 -0.99
N PHE A 14 10.26 12.48 0.25
CA PHE A 14 9.72 11.25 0.86
C PHE A 14 8.20 11.34 1.07
N LYS A 15 7.68 12.47 1.55
CA LYS A 15 6.23 12.73 1.65
C LYS A 15 5.55 12.60 0.29
N GLY A 16 6.16 13.14 -0.77
CA GLY A 16 5.64 13.01 -2.14
C GLY A 16 5.48 11.56 -2.59
N ASN A 17 6.44 10.68 -2.27
CA ASN A 17 6.35 9.25 -2.58
C ASN A 17 5.22 8.56 -1.80
N VAL A 18 5.03 8.91 -0.53
CA VAL A 18 3.95 8.38 0.31
C VAL A 18 2.58 8.80 -0.20
N ILE A 19 2.39 10.08 -0.53
CA ILE A 19 1.12 10.60 -1.07
C ILE A 19 0.77 9.90 -2.38
N ARG A 20 1.74 9.71 -3.27
CA ARG A 20 1.53 8.98 -4.53
C ARG A 20 1.13 7.54 -4.29
N LEU A 21 1.81 6.83 -3.39
CA LEU A 21 1.43 5.45 -3.05
C LEU A 21 -0.02 5.37 -2.54
N GLN A 22 -0.41 6.27 -1.64
CA GLN A 22 -1.79 6.31 -1.12
C GLN A 22 -2.81 6.57 -2.23
N ALA A 23 -2.52 7.51 -3.14
CA ALA A 23 -3.39 7.82 -4.27
C ALA A 23 -3.48 6.67 -5.29
N ASP A 24 -2.35 6.09 -5.69
CA ASP A 24 -2.26 4.99 -6.65
C ASP A 24 -3.02 3.76 -6.12
N ALA A 25 -2.80 3.39 -4.85
CA ALA A 25 -3.46 2.24 -4.23
C ALA A 25 -4.98 2.44 -4.08
N LYS A 26 -5.42 3.65 -3.70
CA LYS A 26 -6.84 3.97 -3.61
C LYS A 26 -7.51 3.92 -4.99
N SER A 27 -6.90 4.54 -6.00
CA SER A 27 -7.43 4.53 -7.36
C SER A 27 -7.52 3.12 -7.94
N GLU A 28 -6.51 2.28 -7.71
CA GLU A 28 -6.54 0.90 -8.18
C GLU A 28 -7.61 0.09 -7.43
N PHE A 29 -7.76 0.28 -6.11
CA PHE A 29 -8.84 -0.36 -5.37
C PHE A 29 -10.23 0.02 -5.90
N ASP A 30 -10.50 1.32 -6.09
CA ASP A 30 -11.80 1.80 -6.58
C ASP A 30 -12.13 1.21 -7.96
N LYS A 31 -11.12 1.15 -8.84
CA LYS A 31 -11.22 0.49 -10.15
C LYS A 31 -11.53 -1.00 -10.02
N GLN A 32 -10.79 -1.72 -9.17
CA GLN A 32 -11.01 -3.15 -8.97
C GLN A 32 -12.38 -3.45 -8.37
N VAL A 33 -12.89 -2.60 -7.47
CA VAL A 33 -14.26 -2.69 -6.94
C VAL A 33 -15.29 -2.52 -8.04
N GLY A 34 -15.11 -1.56 -8.95
CA GLY A 34 -15.96 -1.37 -10.12
C GLY A 34 -16.02 -2.64 -10.99
N GLU A 35 -14.86 -3.15 -11.39
CA GLU A 35 -14.75 -4.36 -12.21
C GLU A 35 -15.33 -5.60 -11.51
N THR A 36 -15.16 -5.71 -10.19
CA THR A 36 -15.72 -6.81 -9.39
C THR A 36 -17.24 -6.79 -9.44
N LYS A 37 -17.87 -5.62 -9.23
CA LYS A 37 -19.33 -5.49 -9.23
C LYS A 37 -19.94 -5.85 -10.58
N GLU A 38 -19.29 -5.49 -11.67
CA GLU A 38 -19.80 -5.75 -13.03
C GLU A 38 -19.70 -7.22 -13.43
N LYS A 39 -18.65 -7.92 -13.00
CA LYS A 39 -18.34 -9.27 -13.52
C LYS A 39 -18.74 -10.41 -12.59
N ILE A 40 -18.80 -10.19 -11.28
CA ILE A 40 -18.97 -11.29 -10.30
C ILE A 40 -20.32 -12.00 -10.40
N ALA A 41 -21.31 -11.38 -11.03
CA ALA A 41 -22.63 -12.00 -11.25
C ALA A 41 -22.61 -13.11 -12.32
N ASP A 42 -21.62 -13.08 -13.22
CA ASP A 42 -21.53 -13.97 -14.39
C ASP A 42 -20.38 -14.99 -14.27
N LEU A 43 -19.63 -14.97 -13.17
CA LEU A 43 -18.51 -15.89 -12.92
C LEU A 43 -18.96 -17.11 -12.11
N ASP A 44 -18.38 -18.27 -12.43
CA ASP A 44 -18.47 -19.46 -11.58
C ASP A 44 -17.58 -19.35 -10.33
N GLU A 45 -17.75 -20.28 -9.39
CA GLU A 45 -17.08 -20.25 -8.07
C GLU A 45 -15.55 -20.20 -8.17
N ASP A 46 -14.96 -21.03 -9.04
CA ASP A 46 -13.50 -21.09 -9.23
C ASP A 46 -12.97 -19.79 -9.86
N ALA A 47 -13.71 -19.22 -10.82
CA ALA A 47 -13.36 -17.96 -11.46
C ALA A 47 -13.49 -16.75 -10.51
N ILE A 48 -14.41 -16.80 -9.53
CA ILE A 48 -14.52 -15.78 -8.47
C ILE A 48 -13.28 -15.80 -7.58
N ASP A 49 -12.84 -16.99 -7.15
CA ASP A 49 -11.67 -17.16 -6.29
C ASP A 49 -10.38 -16.68 -6.97
N GLU A 50 -10.17 -17.06 -8.24
CA GLU A 50 -9.03 -16.60 -9.02
C GLU A 50 -9.07 -15.09 -9.24
N PHE A 51 -10.25 -14.54 -9.56
CA PHE A 51 -10.45 -13.11 -9.76
C PHE A 51 -10.09 -12.31 -8.50
N VAL A 52 -10.59 -12.72 -7.33
CA VAL A 52 -10.28 -12.08 -6.04
C VAL A 52 -8.79 -12.15 -5.73
N ARG A 53 -8.15 -13.32 -5.90
CA ARG A 53 -6.70 -13.49 -5.66
C ARG A 53 -5.86 -12.58 -6.54
N ASN A 54 -6.19 -12.45 -7.83
CA ASN A 54 -5.46 -11.60 -8.76
C ASN A 54 -5.56 -10.11 -8.39
N LYS A 55 -6.72 -9.67 -7.87
CA LYS A 55 -6.93 -8.30 -7.40
C LYS A 55 -6.07 -7.96 -6.18
N PHE A 56 -6.08 -8.83 -5.17
CA PHE A 56 -5.21 -8.66 -3.99
C PHE A 56 -3.71 -8.73 -4.34
N LYS A 57 -3.33 -9.60 -5.28
CA LYS A 57 -1.94 -9.71 -5.75
C LYS A 57 -1.45 -8.39 -6.34
N THR A 58 -2.26 -7.74 -7.18
CA THR A 58 -1.91 -6.46 -7.81
C THR A 58 -1.64 -5.37 -6.77
N LEU A 59 -2.53 -5.24 -5.77
CA LEU A 59 -2.33 -4.28 -4.68
C LEU A 59 -1.04 -4.58 -3.91
N ASN A 60 -0.80 -5.85 -3.56
CA ASN A 60 0.40 -6.26 -2.83
C ASN A 60 1.70 -5.95 -3.61
N GLU A 61 1.72 -6.21 -4.91
CA GLU A 61 2.88 -5.91 -5.76
C GLU A 61 3.19 -4.40 -5.81
N MET A 62 2.16 -3.55 -5.94
CA MET A 62 2.32 -2.09 -5.89
C MET A 62 2.92 -1.61 -4.56
N PHE A 63 2.47 -2.18 -3.44
CA PHE A 63 2.99 -1.83 -2.12
C PHE A 63 4.46 -2.24 -1.95
N LEU A 64 4.83 -3.44 -2.41
CA LEU A 64 6.20 -3.94 -2.34
C LEU A 64 7.14 -3.08 -3.18
N GLU A 65 6.75 -2.73 -4.41
CA GLU A 65 7.56 -1.90 -5.30
C GLU A 65 7.83 -0.52 -4.68
N ARG A 66 6.78 0.16 -4.21
CA ARG A 66 6.92 1.52 -3.63
C ARG A 66 7.69 1.51 -2.32
N SER A 67 7.53 0.47 -1.50
CA SER A 67 8.29 0.31 -0.26
C SER A 67 9.78 0.18 -0.54
N LYS A 68 10.16 -0.60 -1.55
CA LYS A 68 11.54 -0.74 -1.99
C LYS A 68 12.13 0.59 -2.51
N GLN A 69 11.37 1.35 -3.29
CA GLN A 69 11.80 2.67 -3.76
C GLN A 69 12.07 3.65 -2.59
N MET A 70 11.24 3.59 -1.52
CA MET A 70 11.45 4.40 -0.32
C MET A 70 12.70 3.97 0.45
N GLU A 71 12.93 2.66 0.61
CA GLU A 71 14.14 2.12 1.23
C GLU A 71 15.40 2.56 0.47
N GLU A 72 15.43 2.35 -0.85
CA GLU A 72 16.53 2.76 -1.72
C GLU A 72 16.79 4.26 -1.64
N TYR A 73 15.74 5.09 -1.59
CA TYR A 73 15.87 6.53 -1.41
C TYR A 73 16.53 6.87 -0.08
N VAL A 74 16.07 6.29 1.03
CA VAL A 74 16.68 6.52 2.36
C VAL A 74 18.15 6.13 2.34
N LEU A 75 18.48 4.93 1.87
CA LEU A 75 19.86 4.44 1.81
C LEU A 75 20.75 5.30 0.91
N SER A 76 20.21 5.84 -0.19
CA SER A 76 20.95 6.74 -1.10
C SER A 76 21.41 8.04 -0.44
N LYS A 77 20.80 8.43 0.69
CA LYS A 77 21.14 9.65 1.44
C LYS A 77 22.16 9.42 2.54
N LYS A 78 22.62 8.19 2.75
CA LYS A 78 23.66 7.88 3.72
C LYS A 78 24.95 8.64 3.38
N PRO A 79 25.47 9.51 4.27
CA PRO A 79 26.73 10.20 4.01
C PRO A 79 27.89 9.20 4.00
N LYS A 80 28.87 9.45 3.13
CA LYS A 80 30.07 8.61 3.02
C LYS A 80 31.06 9.01 4.11
N LYS A 81 31.58 8.03 4.84
CA LYS A 81 32.64 8.25 5.81
C LYS A 81 33.90 8.72 5.07
N PRO A 82 34.52 9.84 5.48
CA PRO A 82 35.74 10.32 4.83
C PRO A 82 36.91 9.38 5.18
N GLU A 83 37.81 9.22 4.21
CA GLU A 83 39.09 8.52 4.39
C GLU A 83 40.22 9.54 4.39
N LYS A 84 41.23 9.31 5.23
CA LYS A 84 42.39 10.19 5.29
C LYS A 84 43.29 9.94 4.09
N THR A 85 43.60 10.99 3.33
CA THR A 85 44.52 10.88 2.20
C THR A 85 45.99 10.99 2.64
N PRO A 86 46.96 10.44 1.88
CA PRO A 86 48.37 10.45 2.27
C PRO A 86 48.98 11.85 2.45
N ASN A 87 48.46 12.83 1.72
CA ASN A 87 48.98 14.21 1.69
C ASN A 87 48.20 15.18 2.57
N GLU A 88 47.22 14.68 3.32
CA GLU A 88 46.32 15.49 4.15
C GLU A 88 46.84 15.58 5.59
N THR A 89 46.82 16.80 6.12
CA THR A 89 47.17 17.06 7.52
C THR A 89 46.10 16.49 8.46
N ASN A 90 46.45 16.28 9.74
CA ASN A 90 45.46 15.82 10.72
C ASN A 90 44.29 16.80 10.86
N GLU A 91 44.57 18.10 10.81
CA GLU A 91 43.57 19.16 10.96
C GLU A 91 42.55 19.18 9.82
N GLU A 92 43.01 19.04 8.57
CA GLU A 92 42.14 18.92 7.39
C GLU A 92 41.22 17.69 7.48
N TYR A 93 41.77 16.55 7.89
CA TYR A 93 40.99 15.31 8.07
C TYR A 93 39.97 15.43 9.21
N GLU A 94 40.35 16.05 10.34
CA GLU A 94 39.44 16.30 11.45
C GLU A 94 38.27 17.19 11.05
N ASN A 95 38.51 18.21 10.22
CA ASN A 95 37.43 19.07 9.71
C ASN A 95 36.47 18.31 8.78
N LYS A 96 36.97 17.49 7.85
CA LYS A 96 36.12 16.59 7.05
C LYS A 96 35.32 15.62 7.92
N TYR A 97 35.94 15.10 8.97
CA TYR A 97 35.27 14.20 9.90
C TYR A 97 34.16 14.90 10.70
N LYS A 98 34.38 16.14 11.14
CA LYS A 98 33.33 16.97 11.79
C LYS A 98 32.14 17.23 10.86
N GLU A 99 32.40 17.59 9.61
CA GLU A 99 31.35 17.77 8.59
C GLU A 99 30.56 16.47 8.34
N TYR A 100 31.27 15.34 8.22
CA TYR A 100 30.64 14.03 8.13
C TYR A 100 29.75 13.72 9.35
N MET A 101 30.22 14.00 10.57
CA MET A 101 29.45 13.75 11.79
C MET A 101 28.18 14.60 11.85
N ALA A 102 28.24 15.86 11.41
CA ALA A 102 27.07 16.73 11.29
C ALA A 102 26.07 16.18 10.25
N ALA A 103 26.54 15.83 9.06
CA ALA A 103 25.70 15.23 8.01
C ALA A 103 25.08 13.89 8.44
N TYR A 104 25.84 13.08 9.19
CA TYR A 104 25.37 11.81 9.73
C TYR A 104 24.32 12.01 10.83
N GLY A 105 24.42 13.08 11.62
CA GLY A 105 23.37 13.50 12.55
C GLY A 105 22.04 13.77 11.83
N LEU A 106 22.07 14.60 10.79
CA LEU A 106 20.89 14.91 9.96
C LEU A 106 20.32 13.64 9.29
N TYR A 107 21.19 12.74 8.83
CA TYR A 107 20.78 11.47 8.25
C TYR A 107 20.04 10.56 9.26
N ARG A 108 20.50 10.51 10.52
CA ARG A 108 19.81 9.77 11.59
C ARG A 108 18.42 10.35 11.89
N GLU A 109 18.30 11.66 11.94
CA GLU A 109 17.00 12.33 12.10
C GLU A 109 16.06 12.00 10.94
N PHE A 110 16.57 12.02 9.71
CA PHE A 110 15.81 11.64 8.54
C PHE A 110 15.35 10.18 8.56
N ILE A 111 16.19 9.23 9.00
CA ILE A 111 15.79 7.82 9.20
C ILE A 111 14.67 7.73 10.23
N SER A 112 14.83 8.35 11.40
CA SER A 112 13.85 8.29 12.49
C SER A 112 12.48 8.81 12.03
N TRP A 113 12.49 9.93 11.31
CA TRP A 113 11.29 10.49 10.71
C TRP A 113 10.70 9.57 9.63
N SER A 114 11.53 9.00 8.74
CA SER A 114 11.08 8.08 7.68
C SER A 114 10.41 6.84 8.27
N MET A 115 10.97 6.28 9.36
CA MET A 115 10.36 5.18 10.10
C MET A 115 9.00 5.58 10.69
N SER A 116 8.87 6.76 11.29
CA SER A 116 7.58 7.26 11.79
C SER A 116 6.53 7.35 10.68
N VAL A 117 6.93 7.79 9.48
CA VAL A 117 6.03 7.84 8.32
C VAL A 117 5.66 6.45 7.82
N ILE A 118 6.61 5.51 7.78
CA ILE A 118 6.35 4.10 7.46
C ILE A 118 5.34 3.50 8.45
N TYR A 119 5.48 3.75 9.75
CA TYR A 119 4.49 3.31 10.74
C TYR A 119 3.09 3.86 10.46
N LYS A 120 2.97 5.15 10.12
CA LYS A 120 1.67 5.74 9.74
C LYS A 120 1.11 5.12 8.46
N LEU A 121 1.97 4.82 7.49
CA LEU A 121 1.58 4.14 6.25
C LEU A 121 1.08 2.72 6.54
N MET A 122 1.72 1.97 7.44
CA MET A 122 1.27 0.64 7.86
C MET A 122 -0.10 0.68 8.55
N ASN A 123 -0.35 1.68 9.39
CA ASN A 123 -1.67 1.86 10.00
C ASN A 123 -2.75 2.19 8.94
N TRP A 124 -2.44 3.08 8.01
CA TRP A 124 -3.34 3.40 6.90
C TRP A 124 -3.61 2.17 6.01
N LEU A 125 -2.60 1.33 5.80
CA LEU A 125 -2.73 0.06 5.08
C LEU A 125 -3.69 -0.89 5.79
N ASP A 126 -3.58 -1.02 7.11
CA ASP A 126 -4.49 -1.84 7.91
C ASP A 126 -5.93 -1.31 7.82
N GLU A 127 -6.13 0.00 7.87
CA GLU A 127 -7.43 0.64 7.64
C GLU A 127 -7.99 0.31 6.24
N LEU A 128 -7.17 0.43 5.20
CA LEU A 128 -7.55 0.07 3.82
C LEU A 128 -7.97 -1.40 3.72
N PHE A 129 -7.17 -2.34 4.26
CA PHE A 129 -7.54 -3.76 4.25
C PHE A 129 -8.82 -4.05 5.00
N ASN A 130 -9.08 -3.35 6.11
CA ASN A 130 -10.33 -3.46 6.85
C ASN A 130 -11.53 -2.99 6.02
N GLU A 131 -11.39 -1.93 5.22
CA GLU A 131 -12.42 -1.49 4.27
C GLU A 131 -12.64 -2.50 3.16
N ILE A 132 -11.58 -3.08 2.60
CA ILE A 132 -11.65 -4.13 1.59
C ILE A 132 -12.42 -5.34 2.13
N ILE A 133 -12.06 -5.84 3.33
CA ILE A 133 -12.74 -6.97 3.97
C ILE A 133 -14.23 -6.65 4.19
N ARG A 134 -14.55 -5.43 4.62
CA ARG A 134 -15.93 -5.00 4.83
C ARG A 134 -16.72 -4.99 3.52
N PHE A 135 -16.13 -4.51 2.44
CA PHE A 135 -16.74 -4.54 1.11
C PHE A 135 -17.09 -5.97 0.70
N PHE A 136 -16.15 -6.91 0.78
CA PHE A 136 -16.40 -8.30 0.39
C PHE A 136 -17.39 -9.01 1.32
N LYS A 137 -17.39 -8.73 2.62
CA LYS A 137 -18.43 -9.23 3.54
C LYS A 137 -19.83 -8.75 3.14
N ASN A 138 -19.96 -7.48 2.78
CA ASN A 138 -21.24 -6.91 2.33
C ASN A 138 -21.68 -7.52 1.00
N LEU A 139 -20.75 -7.70 0.06
CA LEU A 139 -21.00 -8.35 -1.22
C LEU A 139 -21.49 -9.80 -1.01
N TRP A 140 -20.84 -10.55 -0.12
CA TRP A 140 -21.26 -11.92 0.20
C TRP A 140 -22.65 -12.00 0.83
N ASN A 141 -22.96 -11.08 1.75
CA ASN A 141 -24.30 -11.00 2.33
C ASN A 141 -25.37 -10.70 1.28
N TRP A 142 -25.07 -9.84 0.31
CA TRP A 142 -25.96 -9.55 -0.82
C TRP A 142 -26.18 -10.79 -1.70
N ILE A 143 -25.12 -11.52 -2.05
CA ILE A 143 -25.22 -12.77 -2.81
C ILE A 143 -26.11 -13.78 -2.07
N LYS A 144 -25.85 -14.00 -0.76
CA LYS A 144 -26.66 -14.90 0.07
C LYS A 144 -28.15 -14.53 0.07
N ALA A 145 -28.48 -13.25 0.20
CA ALA A 145 -29.86 -12.79 0.18
C ALA A 145 -30.55 -13.11 -1.15
N LYS A 146 -29.86 -12.88 -2.30
CA LYS A 146 -30.39 -13.23 -3.63
C LYS A 146 -30.65 -14.72 -3.79
N VAL A 147 -29.74 -15.56 -3.31
CA VAL A 147 -29.92 -17.03 -3.36
C VAL A 147 -31.11 -17.46 -2.49
N GLN A 148 -31.27 -16.90 -1.29
CA GLN A 148 -32.40 -17.18 -0.41
C GLN A 148 -33.74 -16.76 -1.03
N ASP A 149 -33.80 -15.61 -1.70
CA ASP A 149 -34.98 -15.14 -2.42
C ASP A 149 -35.37 -16.11 -3.55
N ILE A 150 -34.39 -16.59 -4.33
CA ILE A 150 -34.63 -17.58 -5.40
C ILE A 150 -35.17 -18.88 -4.82
N VAL A 151 -34.55 -19.42 -3.77
CA VAL A 151 -35.02 -20.66 -3.11
C VAL A 151 -36.46 -20.48 -2.61
N THR A 152 -36.78 -19.32 -2.05
CA THR A 152 -38.13 -18.99 -1.58
C THR A 152 -39.13 -18.94 -2.74
N ASN A 153 -38.77 -18.28 -3.84
CA ASN A 153 -39.61 -18.20 -5.04
C ASN A 153 -39.84 -19.57 -5.68
N VAL A 154 -38.81 -20.41 -5.76
CA VAL A 154 -38.93 -21.79 -6.28
C VAL A 154 -39.83 -22.61 -5.37
N ARG A 155 -39.66 -22.54 -4.04
CA ARG A 155 -40.55 -23.23 -3.08
C ARG A 155 -42.00 -22.78 -3.23
N ASN A 156 -42.23 -21.47 -3.34
CA ASN A 156 -43.57 -20.91 -3.54
C ASN A 156 -44.18 -21.36 -4.89
N PHE A 157 -43.38 -21.46 -5.95
CA PHE A 157 -43.84 -21.99 -7.23
C PHE A 157 -44.21 -23.47 -7.12
N VAL A 158 -43.37 -24.31 -6.52
CA VAL A 158 -43.65 -25.73 -6.30
C VAL A 158 -44.92 -25.92 -5.46
N ALA A 159 -45.10 -25.14 -4.39
CA ALA A 159 -46.31 -25.18 -3.57
C ALA A 159 -47.58 -24.82 -4.37
N LYS A 160 -47.53 -23.75 -5.17
CA LYS A 160 -48.64 -23.35 -6.06
C LYS A 160 -48.98 -24.41 -7.12
N ILE A 161 -47.98 -25.14 -7.61
CA ILE A 161 -48.23 -26.26 -8.54
C ILE A 161 -48.90 -27.41 -7.79
N ALA A 162 -48.41 -27.78 -6.61
CA ALA A 162 -48.99 -28.86 -5.80
C ALA A 162 -50.47 -28.61 -5.45
N GLU A 163 -50.84 -27.39 -5.08
CA GLU A 163 -52.24 -27.00 -4.80
C GLU A 163 -53.17 -27.13 -6.01
N LYS A 164 -52.65 -27.06 -7.24
CA LYS A 164 -53.47 -27.24 -8.46
C LYS A 164 -53.80 -28.70 -8.77
N PHE A 165 -53.10 -29.64 -8.15
CA PHE A 165 -53.25 -31.09 -8.38
C PHE A 165 -53.79 -31.84 -7.16
N SER A 166 -54.12 -31.13 -6.08
CA SER A 166 -54.88 -31.60 -4.91
C SER A 166 -56.35 -31.22 -5.04
#